data_AF-A0A154R290-F1
#
_entry.id   AF-A0A154R290-F1
#
_cell.length_a   1.000
_cell.length_b   1.000
_cell.length_c   1.000
_cell.angle_alpha   90.00
_cell.angle_beta   90.00
_cell.angle_gamma   90.00
#
_symmetry.space_group_name_H-M   'P 1'
#
loop_
_entity.id
_entity.type
_entity.pdbx_description
1 polymer ?
#
loop_
_entity_poly.entity_id
_entity_poly.type
_entity_poly.pdbx_seq_one_letter_code
_entity_poly.pdbx_strand_id
1 'polypeptide(L)'
;MEHLVQFAQIQGFTAIALGLIIGFGALGACIGIGIMGSKFLEAAARQPELVPLLQGRMFLLAGLIDAAFLIGVALAMYFAVANPLLGKVLAAAGAGQ
;
A
#
# COMPACT_ATOMS: atom_id res chain seq x y z
N MET A 1 -24.48 13.81 -21.01
CA MET A 1 -23.92 14.75 -20.02
C MET A 1 -23.90 14.13 -18.62
N GLU A 2 -25.01 13.54 -18.15
CA GLU A 2 -25.10 12.93 -16.81
C GLU A 2 -24.10 11.77 -16.58
N HIS A 3 -23.90 10.88 -17.55
CA HIS A 3 -22.92 9.80 -17.45
C HIS A 3 -21.47 10.29 -17.33
N LEU A 4 -21.12 11.41 -17.96
CA LEU A 4 -19.78 12.00 -17.85
C LEU A 4 -19.49 12.49 -16.43
N VAL A 5 -20.52 13.04 -15.77
CA VAL A 5 -20.42 13.47 -14.36
C VAL A 5 -20.24 12.26 -13.44
N GLN A 6 -20.98 11.18 -13.68
CA GLN A 6 -20.84 9.92 -12.91
C GLN A 6 -19.44 9.32 -13.04
N PHE A 7 -18.86 9.31 -14.25
CA PHE A 7 -17.50 8.85 -14.46
C PHE A 7 -16.46 9.72 -13.74
N ALA A 8 -16.61 11.05 -13.81
CA ALA A 8 -15.73 11.99 -13.12
C ALA A 8 -15.79 11.82 -11.60
N GLN A 9 -16.98 11.63 -11.03
CA GLN A 9 -17.14 11.39 -9.59
C GLN A 9 -16.47 10.08 -9.14
N ILE A 10 -16.65 8.99 -9.89
CA ILE A 10 -16.05 7.69 -9.56
C ILE A 10 -14.52 7.77 -9.63
N GLN A 11 -13.96 8.40 -10.65
CA GLN A 11 -12.52 8.62 -10.74
C GLN A 11 -11.99 9.50 -9.60
N GLY A 12 -12.70 10.59 -9.26
CA GLY A 12 -12.33 11.47 -8.16
C GLY A 12 -12.28 10.75 -6.81
N PHE A 13 -13.35 10.02 -6.46
CA PHE A 13 -13.38 9.26 -5.21
C PHE A 13 -12.37 8.11 -5.19
N THR A 14 -12.17 7.44 -6.34
CA THR A 14 -11.14 6.39 -6.45
C THR A 14 -9.76 7.01 -6.19
N ALA A 15 -9.40 8.12 -6.85
CA ALA A 15 -8.10 8.75 -6.68
C ALA A 15 -7.82 9.14 -5.21
N ILE A 16 -8.82 9.67 -4.50
CA ILE A 16 -8.70 9.98 -3.07
C ILE A 16 -8.48 8.70 -2.26
N ALA A 17 -9.29 7.66 -2.48
CA ALA A 17 -9.16 6.39 -1.77
C ALA A 17 -7.78 5.74 -2.00
N LEU A 18 -7.27 5.80 -3.23
CA LEU A 18 -5.93 5.34 -3.59
C LEU A 18 -4.83 6.10 -2.84
N GLY A 19 -4.94 7.44 -2.81
CA GLY A 19 -4.00 8.29 -2.08
C GLY A 19 -3.98 7.97 -0.58
N LEU A 20 -5.13 7.66 0.01
CA LEU A 20 -5.22 7.25 1.41
C LEU A 20 -4.60 5.87 1.66
N ILE A 21 -4.90 4.87 0.83
CA ILE A 21 -4.35 3.51 0.96
C ILE A 21 -2.82 3.54 0.89
N ILE A 22 -2.27 4.22 -0.13
CA ILE A 22 -0.83 4.31 -0.32
C ILE A 22 -0.18 5.18 0.77
N GLY A 23 -0.79 6.33 1.09
CA GLY A 23 -0.26 7.26 2.10
C GLY A 23 -0.18 6.65 3.50
N PHE A 24 -1.28 6.04 3.98
CA PHE A 24 -1.28 5.37 5.28
C PHE A 24 -0.42 4.11 5.29
N GLY A 25 -0.39 3.35 4.19
CA GLY A 25 0.50 2.20 4.05
C GLY A 25 1.98 2.59 4.14
N ALA A 26 2.38 3.64 3.42
CA ALA A 26 3.77 4.14 3.43
C ALA A 26 4.17 4.67 4.81
N LEU A 27 3.27 5.41 5.48
CA LEU A 27 3.51 5.87 6.85
C LEU A 27 3.72 4.71 7.82
N GLY A 28 2.89 3.67 7.74
CA GLY A 28 3.03 2.47 8.57
C GLY A 28 4.36 1.74 8.34
N ALA A 29 4.77 1.59 7.08
CA ALA A 29 6.04 0.95 6.72
C ALA A 29 7.25 1.74 7.24
N CYS A 30 7.28 3.05 7.02
CA CYS A 30 8.35 3.94 7.48
C CYS A 30 8.51 3.91 9.01
N ILE A 31 7.39 3.96 9.75
CA ILE A 31 7.41 3.89 11.21
C ILE A 31 7.90 2.51 11.68
N GLY A 32 7.39 1.43 11.08
CA GLY A 32 7.77 0.07 11.42
C GLY A 32 9.27 -0.19 11.23
N ILE A 33 9.81 0.18 10.06
CA ILE A 33 11.24 0.03 9.76
C ILE A 33 12.10 0.94 10.65
N GLY A 34 11.66 2.18 10.92
CA GLY A 34 12.37 3.10 11.80
C GLY A 34 12.52 2.58 13.23
N ILE A 35 11.43 2.08 13.82
CA ILE A 35 11.45 1.49 15.18
C ILE A 35 12.34 0.24 15.18
N MET A 36 12.15 -0.66 14.21
CA MET A 36 12.92 -1.89 14.10
C MET A 36 14.43 -1.60 13.95
N GLY A 37 14.80 -0.65 13.09
CA GLY A 37 16.19 -0.23 12.88
C GLY A 37 16.82 0.38 14.13
N SER A 38 16.08 1.21 14.87
CA SER A 38 16.56 1.79 16.14
C SER A 38 16.91 0.70 17.16
N LYS A 39 16.08 -0.35 17.27
CA LYS A 39 16.28 -1.46 18.20
C LYS A 39 17.39 -2.40 17.76
N PHE A 40 17.53 -2.60 16.45
CA PHE A 40 18.66 -3.34 15.89
C PHE A 40 19.99 -2.66 16.23
N LEU A 41 20.10 -1.34 16.04
CA LEU A 41 21.31 -0.58 16.38
C LEU A 41 21.63 -0.63 17.88
N GLU A 42 20.61 -0.50 18.75
CA GLU A 42 20.80 -0.61 20.21
C GLU A 42 21.30 -2.01 20.62
N ALA A 43 20.75 -3.07 20.03
CA ALA A 43 21.17 -4.45 20.30
C ALA A 43 22.57 -4.74 19.75
N ALA A 44 22.89 -4.25 18.55
CA ALA A 44 24.22 -4.39 17.94
C ALA A 44 25.31 -3.69 18.76
N ALA A 45 25.02 -2.52 19.33
CA ALA A 45 25.95 -1.78 20.18
C ALA A 45 26.19 -2.47 21.52
N ARG A 46 25.18 -3.15 22.09
CA ARG A 46 25.29 -3.86 23.37
C ARG A 46 25.92 -5.25 23.26
N GLN A 47 25.57 -5.98 22.21
CA GLN A 47 25.94 -7.38 22.03
C GLN A 47 26.31 -7.64 20.56
N PRO A 48 27.55 -7.28 20.16
CA PRO A 48 28.01 -7.42 18.78
C PRO A 48 28.01 -8.87 18.29
N GLU A 49 28.08 -9.84 19.21
CA GLU A 49 28.04 -11.28 18.94
C GLU A 49 26.70 -11.76 18.37
N LEU A 50 25.60 -11.03 18.67
CA LEU A 50 24.25 -11.37 18.20
C LEU A 50 23.90 -10.73 16.85
N VAL A 51 24.74 -9.86 16.31
CA VAL A 51 24.48 -9.13 15.06
C VAL A 51 24.14 -10.06 13.88
N PRO A 52 24.86 -11.18 13.64
CA PRO A 52 24.56 -12.07 12.52
C PRO A 52 23.16 -12.69 12.61
N LEU A 53 22.74 -13.05 13.83
CA LEU A 53 21.40 -13.60 14.09
C LEU A 53 20.31 -12.53 13.96
N LEU A 54 20.58 -11.33 14.49
CA LEU A 54 19.65 -10.21 14.46
C LEU A 54 19.46 -9.66 13.05
N GLN A 55 20.50 -9.65 12.21
CA GLN A 55 20.42 -9.20 10.81
C GLN A 55 19.48 -10.10 9.98
N GLY A 56 19.54 -11.42 10.15
CA GLY A 56 18.60 -12.33 9.49
C GLY A 56 17.14 -12.09 9.91
N ARG A 57 16.90 -11.87 11.20
CA ARG A 57 15.57 -11.53 11.73
C ARG A 57 15.11 -10.14 11.27
N MET A 58 16.03 -9.19 11.14
CA MET A 58 15.79 -7.84 10.65
C MET A 58 15.25 -7.87 9.22
N PHE A 59 15.89 -8.61 8.32
CA PHE A 59 15.42 -8.75 6.94
C PHE A 59 14.06 -9.45 6.85
N LEU A 60 13.82 -10.49 7.66
CA LEU A 60 12.53 -11.15 7.71
C LEU A 60 11.41 -10.18 8.15
N LEU A 61 11.66 -9.41 9.22
CA LEU A 61 10.69 -8.44 9.73
C LEU A 61 10.51 -7.25 8.79
N ALA A 62 11.59 -6.75 8.18
CA ALA A 62 11.53 -5.71 7.16
C ALA A 62 10.70 -6.17 5.96
N GLY A 63 10.94 -7.38 5.47
CA GLY A 63 10.15 -7.98 4.39
C GLY A 63 8.67 -8.16 4.76
N LEU A 64 8.36 -8.51 6.02
CA LEU A 64 6.99 -8.61 6.49
C LEU A 64 6.27 -7.25 6.55
N ILE A 65 6.98 -6.20 6.97
CA ILE A 65 6.46 -4.82 6.98
C ILE A 65 6.16 -4.37 5.55
N ASP A 66 7.10 -4.57 4.62
CA ASP A 66 6.94 -4.19 3.22
C ASP A 66 5.89 -5.04 2.50
N ALA A 67 5.73 -6.32 2.86
CA ALA A 67 4.70 -7.18 2.27
C ALA A 67 3.29 -6.63 2.53
N ALA A 68 3.00 -6.19 3.75
CA ALA A 68 1.70 -5.60 4.09
C ALA A 68 1.45 -4.30 3.30
N PHE A 69 2.48 -3.46 3.15
CA PHE A 69 2.40 -2.24 2.34
C PHE A 69 2.18 -2.54 0.86
N LEU A 70 2.94 -3.48 0.28
CA LEU A 70 2.85 -3.83 -1.13
C LEU A 70 1.52 -4.50 -1.50
N ILE A 71 0.87 -5.23 -0.58
CA ILE A 71 -0.50 -5.72 -0.78
C ILE A 71 -1.47 -4.54 -0.97
N GLY A 72 -1.36 -3.51 -0.12
CA GLY A 72 -2.15 -2.28 -0.25
C GLY A 72 -1.89 -1.54 -1.56
N VAL A 73 -0.63 -1.41 -1.95
CA VAL A 73 -0.23 -0.79 -3.23
C VAL A 73 -0.73 -1.59 -4.43
N ALA A 74 -0.64 -2.93 -4.40
CA ALA A 74 -1.13 -3.78 -5.48
C ALA A 74 -2.63 -3.60 -5.70
N LEU A 75 -3.41 -3.56 -4.61
CA LEU A 75 -4.84 -3.29 -4.68
C LEU A 75 -5.12 -1.87 -5.21
N ALA A 76 -4.36 -0.88 -4.73
CA ALA A 76 -4.47 0.50 -5.19
C ALA A 76 -4.18 0.59 -6.71
N MET A 77 -3.12 -0.03 -7.20
CA MET A 77 -2.76 -0.05 -8.61
C MET A 77 -3.80 -0.79 -9.46
N TYR A 78 -4.40 -1.86 -8.95
CA TYR A 78 -5.52 -2.54 -9.60
C TYR A 78 -6.71 -1.59 -9.80
N PHE A 79 -7.11 -0.85 -8.77
CA PHE A 79 -8.18 0.15 -8.88
C PHE A 79 -7.79 1.39 -9.70
N ALA A 80 -6.50 1.73 -9.80
CA ALA A 80 -6.02 2.82 -10.64
C ALA A 80 -6.07 2.48 -12.14
N VAL A 81 -5.56 1.31 -12.52
CA VAL A 81 -5.37 0.92 -13.92
C VAL A 81 -6.57 0.17 -14.49
N ALA A 82 -7.21 -0.68 -13.68
CA ALA A 82 -8.27 -1.58 -14.11
C ALA A 82 -9.52 -1.42 -13.23
N ASN A 83 -9.94 -0.17 -12.98
CA ASN A 83 -11.03 0.13 -12.05
C ASN A 83 -12.33 -0.65 -12.41
N PRO A 84 -12.71 -1.68 -11.62
CA PRO A 84 -13.88 -2.50 -11.93
C PRO A 84 -15.20 -1.73 -11.72
N LEU A 85 -15.17 -0.60 -11.00
CA LEU A 85 -16.35 0.24 -10.75
C LEU A 85 -16.77 1.00 -12.02
N LEU A 86 -15.80 1.43 -12.83
CA LEU A 86 -16.03 2.05 -14.13
C LEU A 86 -16.72 1.08 -15.10
N GLY A 87 -16.26 -0.18 -15.16
CA GLY A 87 -16.87 -1.21 -16.00
C GLY A 87 -18.31 -1.56 -15.61
N LYS A 88 -18.60 -1.60 -14.30
CA LYS A 88 -19.97 -1.84 -13.80
C LYS A 88 -20.93 -0.70 -14.13
N VAL A 89 -20.46 0.55 -14.10
CA VAL A 89 -21.27 1.70 -14.50
C VAL A 89 -21.47 1.75 -16.01
N LEU A 90 -20.46 1.39 -16.81
CA LEU A 90 -20.60 1.25 -18.26
C LEU A 90 -21.65 0.20 -18.64
N ALA A 91 -21.63 -0.95 -17.96
CA ALA A 91 -22.59 -2.04 -18.15
C ALA A 91 -24.01 -1.66 -17.67
N ALA A 92 -24.14 -0.98 -16.53
CA ALA A 92 -25.42 -0.51 -16.00
C ALA A 92 -26.02 0.64 -16.82
N ALA A 93 -25.19 1.45 -17.47
CA ALA A 93 -25.61 2.52 -18.38
C ALA A 93 -26.06 2.02 -19.76
N GLY A 94 -26.05 0.70 -20.01
CA GLY A 94 -26.52 0.11 -21.27
C GLY A 94 -25.55 0.28 -22.46
N ALA A 95 -24.36 0.84 -22.27
CA ALA A 95 -23.38 1.07 -23.33
C ALA A 95 -22.65 -0.22 -23.79
N GLY A 96 -23.22 -1.38 -23.50
CA GLY A 96 -22.78 -2.71 -23.94
C GLY A 96 -23.72 -3.39 -24.94
N GLN A 97 -24.71 -2.67 -25.48
CA GLN A 97 -25.53 -3.06 -26.65
C GLN A 97 -25.54 -1.92 -27.68
#